data_AF-A0AAD2HL78-F1
#
_entry.id   AF-A0AAD2HL78-F1
#
_cell.length_a   1.000
_cell.length_b   1.000
_cell.length_c   1.000
_cell.angle_alpha   90.00
_cell.angle_beta   90.00
_cell.angle_gamma   90.00
#
_symmetry.space_group_name_H-M   'P 1'
#
loop_
_entity.id
_entity.type
_entity.pdbx_description
1 polymer ?
#
loop_
_entity_poly.entity_id
_entity_poly.type
_entity_poly.pdbx_seq_one_letter_code
_entity_poly.pdbx_strand_id
1 'polypeptide(L)'
;MKEDSAVMRFINMPIGPHDTLFSYMNTSELVALMATCGSFRKLILETYFDINLLLLPFFGSIAEVRRFRDMQAESGTIISGSMALQFFSRTRWPESDLDLYVEERSRHHPVRFLDACGYKHIARHRRDKFLEMFDDYSSGEATIIDVMDFKKGNKKIQLIIASSPPMRIIVLFHSTVVMNIITHAHAFSLYPRPTFIENKFFAIDTSFLPKKIHAARQKYVDRGWRMASKQEHAEVSDVARWIGDKFTWPIVLPPTPDSGKVSDMVSINSWNHWGTKTDYSIASDPHLRNKYILNRMDMWAFHWWIELHVLQCSESNCEQRMFDDSDLCQFLMKIRRPSVTPNLRLTESAPSMSDPDALAWQLRLSSL
;
A
#
# COMPACT_ATOMS: atom_id res chain seq x y z
N MET A 1 6.98 -23.97 -19.23
CA MET A 1 7.97 -24.74 -18.46
C MET A 1 7.24 -25.89 -17.79
N LYS A 2 7.71 -27.14 -17.93
CA LYS A 2 7.23 -28.23 -17.07
C LYS A 2 7.74 -27.92 -15.67
N GLU A 3 6.85 -27.69 -14.70
CA GLU A 3 7.24 -27.50 -13.30
C GLU A 3 8.08 -28.70 -12.85
N ASP A 4 9.15 -28.41 -12.10
CA ASP A 4 10.16 -29.38 -11.72
C ASP A 4 9.55 -30.49 -10.83
N SER A 5 9.68 -31.74 -11.26
CA SER A 5 9.15 -32.91 -10.55
C SER A 5 9.66 -33.01 -9.11
N ALA A 6 10.83 -32.44 -8.79
CA ALA A 6 11.36 -32.47 -7.42
C ALA A 6 10.65 -31.48 -6.50
N VAL A 7 10.38 -30.26 -6.97
CA VAL A 7 9.68 -29.21 -6.22
C VAL A 7 8.27 -29.67 -5.85
N MET A 8 7.55 -30.23 -6.83
CA MET A 8 6.20 -30.74 -6.59
C MET A 8 6.18 -31.92 -5.61
N ARG A 9 7.21 -32.79 -5.62
CA ARG A 9 7.32 -33.87 -4.63
C ARG A 9 7.53 -33.31 -3.22
N PHE A 10 8.40 -32.30 -3.06
CA PHE A 10 8.70 -31.69 -1.77
C PHE A 10 7.49 -30.94 -1.18
N ILE A 11 6.75 -30.20 -2.01
CA ILE A 11 5.53 -29.49 -1.61
C ILE A 11 4.42 -30.47 -1.21
N ASN A 12 4.27 -31.60 -1.91
CA ASN A 12 3.20 -32.56 -1.66
C ASN A 12 3.54 -33.61 -0.58
N MET A 13 4.64 -33.47 0.16
CA MET A 13 4.96 -34.40 1.25
C MET A 13 3.93 -34.30 2.39
N PRO A 14 3.38 -35.43 2.90
CA PRO A 14 2.47 -35.40 4.05
C PRO A 14 3.21 -34.96 5.33
N ILE A 15 2.61 -34.01 6.07
CA ILE A 15 3.16 -33.37 7.28
C ILE A 15 4.47 -32.63 6.96
N GLY A 16 4.30 -31.37 6.57
CA GLY A 16 5.22 -30.53 5.81
C GLY A 16 6.57 -30.25 6.46
N PRO A 17 7.66 -30.89 6.01
CA PRO A 17 9.02 -30.40 6.31
C PRO A 17 9.21 -28.98 5.75
N HIS A 18 8.52 -28.62 4.67
CA HIS A 18 8.49 -27.27 4.11
C HIS A 18 7.85 -26.27 5.08
N ASP A 19 6.74 -26.62 5.74
CA ASP A 19 6.08 -25.70 6.69
C ASP A 19 6.97 -25.40 7.88
N THR A 20 7.60 -26.45 8.41
CA THR A 20 8.58 -26.29 9.49
C THR A 20 9.75 -25.42 9.03
N LEU A 21 10.34 -25.71 7.88
CA LEU A 21 11.48 -24.95 7.35
C LEU A 21 11.14 -23.48 7.08
N PHE A 22 10.02 -23.21 6.42
CA PHE A 22 9.61 -21.86 6.04
C PHE A 22 9.19 -21.02 7.25
N SER A 23 8.74 -21.66 8.34
CA SER A 23 8.46 -20.97 9.60
C SER A 23 9.70 -20.36 10.25
N TYR A 24 10.89 -20.91 10.01
CA TYR A 24 12.16 -20.36 10.50
C TYR A 24 12.77 -19.29 9.59
N MET A 25 12.31 -19.20 8.34
CA MET A 25 12.82 -18.21 7.40
C MET A 25 12.24 -16.83 7.74
N ASN A 26 13.01 -15.77 7.52
CA ASN A 26 12.54 -14.38 7.55
C ASN A 26 11.95 -13.97 6.18
N THR A 27 11.36 -12.78 6.08
CA THR A 27 10.71 -12.34 4.82
C THR A 27 11.69 -12.30 3.64
N SER A 28 12.94 -11.86 3.85
CA SER A 28 13.96 -11.84 2.80
C SER A 28 14.28 -13.23 2.26
N GLU A 29 14.41 -14.22 3.14
CA GLU A 29 14.71 -15.60 2.76
C GLU A 29 13.56 -16.26 1.98
N LEU A 30 12.32 -16.05 2.44
CA LEU A 30 11.14 -16.51 1.69
C LEU A 30 11.04 -15.83 0.34
N VAL A 31 11.30 -14.53 0.26
CA VAL A 31 11.32 -13.78 -1.00
C VAL A 31 12.38 -14.33 -1.96
N ALA A 32 13.57 -14.65 -1.47
CA ALA A 32 14.59 -15.32 -2.28
C ALA A 32 14.11 -16.69 -2.78
N LEU A 33 13.41 -17.46 -1.95
CA LEU A 33 12.86 -18.76 -2.31
C LEU A 33 11.69 -18.65 -3.32
N MET A 34 10.81 -17.67 -3.18
CA MET A 34 9.73 -17.39 -4.15
C MET A 34 10.27 -17.04 -5.54
N ALA A 35 11.48 -16.51 -5.62
CA ALA A 35 12.13 -16.17 -6.88
C ALA A 35 12.72 -17.39 -7.61
N THR A 36 12.86 -18.55 -6.95
CA THR A 36 13.43 -19.75 -7.58
C THR A 36 12.41 -20.53 -8.41
N CYS A 37 11.14 -20.56 -7.97
CA CYS A 37 10.09 -21.34 -8.62
C CYS A 37 8.68 -20.78 -8.36
N GLY A 38 7.83 -20.83 -9.38
CA GLY A 38 6.42 -20.42 -9.30
C GLY A 38 5.60 -21.24 -8.29
N SER A 39 5.90 -22.53 -8.11
CA SER A 39 5.18 -23.38 -7.15
C SER A 39 5.51 -23.01 -5.70
N PHE A 40 6.79 -22.71 -5.40
CA PHE A 40 7.17 -22.16 -4.09
C PHE A 40 6.56 -20.78 -3.86
N ARG A 41 6.56 -19.93 -4.89
CA ARG A 41 5.89 -18.63 -4.82
C ARG A 41 4.44 -18.76 -4.42
N LYS A 42 3.68 -19.60 -5.14
CA LYS A 42 2.26 -19.83 -4.86
C LYS A 42 2.06 -20.34 -3.42
N LEU A 43 2.77 -21.41 -3.05
CA LEU A 43 2.67 -22.00 -1.71
C LEU A 43 2.99 -20.98 -0.60
N ILE A 44 4.07 -20.23 -0.75
CA ILE A 44 4.52 -19.25 0.26
C ILE A 44 3.50 -18.12 0.40
N LEU A 45 3.01 -17.56 -0.70
CA LEU A 45 2.01 -16.49 -0.68
C LEU A 45 0.71 -16.97 -0.04
N GLU A 46 0.23 -18.16 -0.39
CA GLU A 46 -1.01 -18.72 0.17
C GLU A 46 -0.90 -19.09 1.65
N THR A 47 0.28 -19.53 2.10
CA THR A 47 0.46 -20.06 3.46
C THR A 47 0.91 -18.99 4.47
N TYR A 48 1.81 -18.08 4.05
CA TYR A 48 2.51 -17.17 4.98
C TYR A 48 2.06 -15.72 4.88
N PHE A 49 1.29 -15.36 3.85
CA PHE A 49 0.74 -14.02 3.64
C PHE A 49 -0.80 -14.05 3.63
N ASP A 50 -1.38 -14.74 4.63
CA ASP A 50 -2.84 -14.85 4.77
C ASP A 50 -3.44 -13.68 5.56
N ILE A 51 -4.22 -12.86 4.85
CA ILE A 51 -4.96 -11.74 5.42
C ILE A 51 -6.03 -12.20 6.43
N ASN A 52 -6.58 -13.41 6.27
CA ASN A 52 -7.56 -13.94 7.20
C ASN A 52 -6.95 -14.17 8.57
N LEU A 53 -5.75 -14.76 8.64
CA LEU A 53 -5.04 -14.95 9.91
C LEU A 53 -4.65 -13.62 10.57
N LEU A 54 -4.38 -12.57 9.78
CA LEU A 54 -4.11 -11.23 10.30
C LEU A 54 -5.34 -10.61 10.97
N LEU A 55 -6.51 -10.74 10.34
CA LEU A 55 -7.74 -10.06 10.74
C LEU A 55 -8.66 -10.87 11.66
N LEU A 56 -8.49 -12.20 11.71
CA LEU A 56 -9.29 -13.10 12.55
C LEU A 56 -9.31 -12.67 14.03
N PRO A 57 -8.21 -12.23 14.67
CA PRO A 57 -8.25 -11.77 16.05
C PRO A 57 -9.15 -10.55 16.30
N PHE A 58 -9.46 -9.75 15.26
CA PHE A 58 -10.31 -8.58 15.36
C PHE A 58 -11.78 -8.89 15.07
N PHE A 59 -12.04 -9.80 14.15
CA PHE A 59 -13.40 -10.06 13.68
C PHE A 59 -14.00 -11.35 14.23
N GLY A 60 -13.20 -12.37 14.53
CA GLY A 60 -13.64 -13.60 15.20
C GLY A 60 -14.08 -14.72 14.25
N SER A 61 -14.40 -14.41 12.99
CA SER A 61 -14.73 -15.40 11.98
C SER A 61 -14.24 -15.01 10.58
N ILE A 62 -13.97 -16.00 9.73
CA ILE A 62 -13.63 -15.79 8.30
C ILE A 62 -14.77 -15.08 7.56
N ALA A 63 -16.03 -15.35 7.94
CA ALA A 63 -17.19 -14.68 7.37
C ALA A 63 -17.19 -13.17 7.67
N GLU A 64 -16.83 -12.75 8.88
CA GLU A 64 -16.68 -11.32 9.21
C GLU A 64 -15.47 -10.69 8.55
N VAL A 65 -14.35 -11.41 8.41
CA VAL A 65 -13.19 -10.93 7.64
C VAL A 65 -13.57 -10.67 6.18
N ARG A 66 -14.36 -11.56 5.56
CA ARG A 66 -14.85 -11.35 4.18
C ARG A 66 -15.75 -10.12 4.10
N ARG A 67 -16.73 -9.98 5.00
CA ARG A 67 -17.61 -8.80 5.07
C ARG A 67 -16.82 -7.51 5.30
N PHE A 68 -15.75 -7.54 6.10
CA PHE A 68 -14.85 -6.41 6.26
C PHE A 68 -14.19 -6.02 4.93
N ARG A 69 -13.69 -6.99 4.17
CA ARG A 69 -13.06 -6.75 2.86
C ARG A 69 -14.06 -6.29 1.79
N ASP A 70 -15.30 -6.78 1.83
CA ASP A 70 -16.38 -6.24 1.00
C ASP A 70 -16.64 -4.76 1.35
N MET A 71 -16.68 -4.42 2.64
CA MET A 71 -16.76 -3.02 3.09
C MET A 71 -15.56 -2.18 2.64
N GLN A 72 -14.33 -2.73 2.62
CA GLN A 72 -13.16 -2.03 2.07
C GLN A 72 -13.37 -1.69 0.58
N ALA A 73 -13.90 -2.63 -0.21
CA ALA A 73 -14.17 -2.42 -1.63
C ALA A 73 -15.24 -1.34 -1.88
N GLU A 74 -16.25 -1.27 -1.01
CA GLU A 74 -17.32 -0.27 -1.09
C GLU A 74 -16.88 1.12 -0.63
N SER A 75 -15.99 1.21 0.35
CA SER A 75 -15.67 2.48 1.00
C SER A 75 -14.33 3.08 0.57
N GLY A 76 -13.45 2.29 -0.04
CA GLY A 76 -12.05 2.63 -0.23
C GLY A 76 -11.23 2.60 1.07
N THR A 77 -11.76 1.98 2.13
CA THR A 77 -11.05 1.86 3.42
C THR A 77 -9.82 0.96 3.25
N ILE A 78 -8.66 1.45 3.68
CA ILE A 78 -7.41 0.69 3.65
C ILE A 78 -6.88 0.44 5.07
N ILE A 79 -6.20 -0.70 5.26
CA ILE A 79 -5.38 -0.95 6.44
C ILE A 79 -3.98 -0.41 6.17
N SER A 80 -3.35 0.23 7.15
CA SER A 80 -1.94 0.62 7.04
C SER A 80 -1.23 0.55 8.40
N GLY A 81 -0.13 1.29 8.54
CA GLY A 81 0.63 1.40 9.78
C GLY A 81 1.25 0.07 10.20
N SER A 82 1.25 -0.18 11.51
CA SER A 82 1.95 -1.35 12.07
C SER A 82 1.26 -2.68 11.77
N MET A 83 -0.02 -2.69 11.40
CA MET A 83 -0.72 -3.92 11.01
C MET A 83 -0.33 -4.37 9.60
N ALA A 84 -0.25 -3.42 8.64
CA ALA A 84 0.24 -3.74 7.30
C ALA A 84 1.73 -4.18 7.34
N LEU A 85 2.55 -3.56 8.20
CA LEU A 85 3.92 -4.01 8.42
C LEU A 85 3.99 -5.45 8.97
N GLN A 86 3.12 -5.82 9.91
CA GLN A 86 3.05 -7.19 10.46
C GLN A 86 2.69 -8.23 9.40
N PHE A 87 1.84 -7.86 8.43
CA PHE A 87 1.52 -8.74 7.30
C PHE A 87 2.77 -9.08 6.48
N PHE A 88 3.53 -8.08 6.05
CA PHE A 88 4.71 -8.30 5.22
C PHE A 88 5.93 -8.84 5.96
N SER A 89 6.15 -8.41 7.20
CA SER A 89 7.24 -8.93 8.05
C SER A 89 6.93 -10.30 8.64
N ARG A 90 5.67 -10.76 8.54
CA ARG A 90 5.15 -11.97 9.17
C ARG A 90 5.41 -12.02 10.68
N THR A 91 5.46 -10.85 11.31
CA THR A 91 5.57 -10.71 12.76
C THR A 91 4.18 -10.53 13.37
N ARG A 92 4.08 -10.78 14.69
CA ARG A 92 2.87 -10.55 15.47
C ARG A 92 3.23 -9.76 16.73
N TRP A 93 2.57 -8.62 16.89
CA TRP A 93 2.60 -7.79 18.08
C TRP A 93 1.18 -7.82 18.67
N PRO A 94 0.90 -8.67 19.67
CA PRO A 94 -0.46 -8.89 20.18
C PRO A 94 -1.20 -7.63 20.65
N GLU A 95 -0.43 -6.66 21.15
CA GLU A 95 -0.90 -5.36 21.63
C GLU A 95 -1.04 -4.31 20.52
N SER A 96 -0.85 -4.69 19.26
CA SER A 96 -0.99 -3.76 18.14
C SER A 96 -2.45 -3.50 17.82
N ASP A 97 -2.79 -2.23 17.71
CA ASP A 97 -4.06 -1.78 17.16
C ASP A 97 -4.16 -2.13 15.67
N LEU A 98 -5.41 -2.20 15.16
CA LEU A 98 -5.71 -2.21 13.73
C LEU A 98 -6.06 -0.79 13.28
N ASP A 99 -5.21 -0.22 12.43
CA ASP A 99 -5.38 1.14 11.90
C ASP A 99 -6.08 1.10 10.54
N LEU A 100 -7.25 1.72 10.47
CA LEU A 100 -8.08 1.85 9.27
C LEU A 100 -8.07 3.29 8.79
N TYR A 101 -7.90 3.51 7.50
CA TYR A 101 -7.90 4.85 6.90
C TYR A 101 -9.01 4.94 5.87
N VAL A 102 -9.85 5.95 5.99
CA VAL A 102 -11.01 6.18 5.12
C VAL A 102 -11.17 7.67 4.83
N GLU A 103 -11.70 8.00 3.65
CA GLU A 103 -12.11 9.36 3.34
C GLU A 103 -13.43 9.70 4.05
N GLU A 104 -13.60 10.93 4.53
CA GLU A 104 -14.75 11.40 5.32
C GLU A 104 -16.10 10.99 4.72
N ARG A 105 -16.28 11.17 3.41
CA ARG A 105 -17.53 10.83 2.71
C ARG A 105 -17.92 9.35 2.83
N SER A 106 -16.94 8.47 2.99
CA SER A 106 -17.14 7.03 3.10
C SER A 106 -17.13 6.52 4.54
N ARG A 107 -16.87 7.38 5.55
CA ARG A 107 -16.68 6.96 6.95
C ARG A 107 -17.83 6.14 7.54
N HIS A 108 -19.04 6.34 7.05
CA HIS A 108 -20.23 5.65 7.56
C HIS A 108 -20.17 4.13 7.32
N HIS A 109 -19.47 3.65 6.28
CA HIS A 109 -19.30 2.23 5.99
C HIS A 109 -18.51 1.52 7.11
N PRO A 110 -17.25 1.90 7.43
CA PRO A 110 -16.52 1.25 8.51
C PRO A 110 -17.17 1.47 9.87
N VAL A 111 -17.77 2.63 10.16
CA VAL A 111 -18.48 2.86 11.44
C VAL A 111 -19.63 1.87 11.63
N ARG A 112 -20.50 1.71 10.63
CA ARG A 112 -21.63 0.76 10.68
C ARG A 112 -21.14 -0.69 10.78
N PHE A 113 -20.11 -1.04 10.02
CA PHE A 113 -19.52 -2.37 10.06
C PHE A 113 -18.97 -2.70 11.45
N LEU A 114 -18.21 -1.79 12.04
CA LEU A 114 -17.61 -1.98 13.37
C LEU A 114 -18.68 -2.13 14.46
N ASP A 115 -19.73 -1.31 14.46
CA ASP A 115 -20.84 -1.45 15.40
C ASP A 115 -21.57 -2.80 15.23
N ALA A 116 -21.80 -3.24 13.99
CA ALA A 116 -22.38 -4.55 13.69
C ALA A 116 -21.49 -5.73 14.17
N CYS A 117 -20.17 -5.57 14.17
CA CYS A 117 -19.22 -6.53 14.75
C CYS A 117 -19.11 -6.46 16.28
N GLY A 118 -19.88 -5.57 16.93
CA GLY A 118 -19.93 -5.39 18.38
C GLY A 118 -18.83 -4.49 18.94
N TYR A 119 -18.09 -3.77 18.09
CA TYR A 119 -17.16 -2.75 18.57
C TYR A 119 -17.92 -1.52 19.06
N LYS A 120 -17.47 -0.96 20.18
CA LYS A 120 -18.04 0.27 20.73
C LYS A 120 -17.07 1.42 20.57
N HIS A 121 -17.58 2.53 20.03
CA HIS A 121 -16.85 3.77 19.94
C HIS A 121 -16.58 4.30 21.35
N ILE A 122 -15.32 4.62 21.63
CA ILE A 122 -14.90 5.22 22.90
C ILE A 122 -14.63 6.69 22.64
N ALA A 123 -15.42 7.55 23.28
CA ALA A 123 -15.19 8.97 23.26
C ALA A 123 -13.78 9.29 23.76
N ARG A 124 -13.00 9.99 22.94
CA ARG A 124 -11.69 10.47 23.34
C ARG A 124 -11.84 11.72 24.20
N HIS A 125 -11.37 11.66 25.45
CA HIS A 125 -11.16 12.85 26.26
C HIS A 125 -9.90 13.61 25.78
N ARG A 126 -9.99 14.24 24.61
CA ARG A 126 -9.09 15.25 23.98
C ARG A 126 -9.08 15.02 22.47
N ARG A 127 -9.01 16.10 21.68
CA ARG A 127 -8.48 16.01 20.31
C ARG A 127 -7.13 15.32 20.41
N ASP A 128 -7.01 14.17 19.76
CA ASP A 128 -5.82 13.36 19.88
C ASP A 128 -4.66 14.12 19.22
N LYS A 129 -3.48 14.10 19.85
CA LYS A 129 -2.29 14.83 19.37
C LYS A 129 -1.79 14.35 18.00
N PHE A 130 -2.38 13.27 17.49
CA PHE A 130 -2.21 12.75 16.13
C PHE A 130 -2.85 13.66 15.09
N LEU A 131 -4.00 14.30 15.40
CA LEU A 131 -4.65 15.30 14.55
C LEU A 131 -3.76 16.53 14.36
N GLU A 132 -3.12 16.99 15.44
CA GLU A 132 -2.15 18.10 15.43
C GLU A 132 -0.90 17.81 14.55
N MET A 133 -0.62 16.55 14.22
CA MET A 133 0.50 16.15 13.34
C MET A 133 0.16 16.19 11.84
N PHE A 134 -1.11 16.36 11.46
CA PHE A 134 -1.54 16.31 10.06
C PHE A 134 -2.34 17.57 9.64
N ASP A 135 -2.43 18.55 10.54
CA ASP A 135 -2.84 19.92 10.25
C ASP A 135 -1.70 20.64 9.50
N ASP A 136 -1.67 20.48 8.18
CA ASP A 136 -0.74 21.18 7.30
C ASP A 136 -1.13 22.66 7.14
N TYR A 137 -0.21 23.56 7.47
CA TYR A 137 -0.34 25.01 7.41
C TYR A 137 0.02 25.62 6.03
N SER A 138 0.22 24.80 4.98
CA SER A 138 0.45 25.33 3.63
C SER A 138 -0.82 25.40 2.76
N SER A 139 -1.86 24.60 3.06
CA SER A 139 -3.18 24.71 2.42
C SER A 139 -4.32 25.10 3.38
N GLY A 140 -4.09 25.11 4.69
CA GLY A 140 -5.11 25.40 5.70
C GLY A 140 -6.16 24.30 5.89
N GLU A 141 -6.00 23.13 5.26
CA GLU A 141 -6.92 21.99 5.38
C GLU A 141 -6.27 20.83 6.15
N ALA A 142 -6.87 20.48 7.28
CA ALA A 142 -6.50 19.31 8.09
C ALA A 142 -6.54 18.04 7.23
N THR A 143 -5.43 17.29 7.10
CA THR A 143 -5.41 16.05 6.31
C THR A 143 -6.17 14.92 7.02
N ILE A 144 -6.11 14.89 8.36
CA ILE A 144 -6.92 14.01 9.21
C ILE A 144 -8.00 14.87 9.87
N ILE A 145 -9.26 14.49 9.68
CA ILE A 145 -10.43 15.18 10.26
C ILE A 145 -10.70 14.67 11.67
N ASP A 146 -10.68 13.36 11.84
CA ASP A 146 -10.95 12.71 13.12
C ASP A 146 -10.23 11.36 13.20
N VAL A 147 -10.03 10.90 14.42
CA VAL A 147 -9.57 9.55 14.70
C VAL A 147 -10.45 8.96 15.79
N MET A 148 -11.26 7.97 15.41
CA MET A 148 -12.21 7.30 16.28
C MET A 148 -11.62 6.01 16.83
N ASP A 149 -11.68 5.81 18.14
CA ASP A 149 -11.26 4.55 18.77
C ASP A 149 -12.46 3.62 18.98
N PHE A 150 -12.35 2.39 18.49
CA PHE A 150 -13.34 1.33 18.64
C PHE A 150 -12.75 0.19 19.47
N LYS A 151 -13.45 -0.28 20.50
CA LYS A 151 -13.01 -1.43 21.30
C LYS A 151 -14.04 -2.56 21.39
N LYS A 152 -13.51 -3.78 21.47
CA LYS A 152 -14.24 -5.04 21.72
C LYS A 152 -13.33 -5.95 22.55
N GLY A 153 -13.64 -6.12 23.83
CA GLY A 153 -12.74 -6.81 24.77
C GLY A 153 -11.37 -6.13 24.85
N ASN A 154 -10.30 -6.89 24.60
CA ASN A 154 -8.92 -6.37 24.55
C ASN A 154 -8.51 -5.88 23.15
N LYS A 155 -9.39 -5.93 22.15
CA LYS A 155 -9.08 -5.49 20.79
C LYS A 155 -9.46 -4.03 20.60
N LYS A 156 -8.57 -3.29 19.93
CA LYS A 156 -8.74 -1.88 19.57
C LYS A 156 -8.53 -1.69 18.07
N ILE A 157 -9.46 -0.97 17.46
CA ILE A 157 -9.41 -0.53 16.07
C ILE A 157 -9.41 1.00 16.08
N GLN A 158 -8.48 1.61 15.37
CA GLN A 158 -8.45 3.05 15.17
C GLN A 158 -8.97 3.33 13.76
N LEU A 159 -10.03 4.14 13.65
CA LEU A 159 -10.53 4.62 12.37
C LEU A 159 -10.06 6.06 12.16
N ILE A 160 -9.08 6.22 11.28
CA ILE A 160 -8.52 7.50 10.85
C ILE A 160 -9.35 8.01 9.68
N ILE A 161 -9.99 9.16 9.86
CA ILE A 161 -10.85 9.78 8.87
C ILE A 161 -10.11 10.95 8.21
N ALA A 162 -10.00 10.92 6.90
CA ALA A 162 -9.22 11.86 6.10
C ALA A 162 -10.12 12.82 5.31
N SER A 163 -9.70 14.09 5.20
CA SER A 163 -10.34 15.08 4.29
C SER A 163 -9.95 14.90 2.82
N SER A 164 -8.84 14.19 2.61
CA SER A 164 -8.18 13.91 1.35
C SER A 164 -8.07 12.38 1.15
N PRO A 165 -7.65 11.89 -0.03
CA PRO A 165 -7.41 10.46 -0.23
C PRO A 165 -6.53 9.87 0.89
N PRO A 166 -6.86 8.70 1.46
CA PRO A 166 -6.06 8.04 2.49
C PRO A 166 -4.57 7.92 2.12
N MET A 167 -4.26 7.74 0.83
CA MET A 167 -2.89 7.69 0.34
C MET A 167 -2.07 8.94 0.64
N ARG A 168 -2.69 10.12 0.75
CA ARG A 168 -2.04 11.36 1.19
C ARG A 168 -1.38 11.19 2.56
N ILE A 169 -2.07 10.54 3.49
CA ILE A 169 -1.57 10.26 4.84
C ILE A 169 -0.43 9.25 4.78
N ILE A 170 -0.61 8.17 3.99
CA ILE A 170 0.35 7.05 3.94
C ILE A 170 1.72 7.52 3.42
N VAL A 171 1.76 8.28 2.32
CA VAL A 171 3.05 8.73 1.73
C VAL A 171 3.73 9.84 2.56
N LEU A 172 3.03 10.38 3.57
CA LEU A 172 3.53 11.37 4.53
C LEU A 172 3.80 10.78 5.91
N PHE A 173 3.72 9.46 6.08
CA PHE A 173 4.17 8.83 7.32
C PHE A 173 5.61 9.20 7.65
N HIS A 174 5.94 9.20 8.94
CA HIS A 174 7.23 9.64 9.46
C HIS A 174 8.45 8.89 8.88
N SER A 175 8.25 7.70 8.31
CA SER A 175 9.28 6.91 7.65
C SER A 175 8.71 5.82 6.75
N THR A 176 9.51 5.37 5.78
CA THR A 176 9.11 4.37 4.77
C THR A 176 8.73 2.99 5.32
N VAL A 177 9.23 2.58 6.50
CA VAL A 177 8.95 1.26 7.12
C VAL A 177 7.46 0.97 7.32
N VAL A 178 6.64 2.01 7.53
CA VAL A 178 5.20 1.88 7.74
C VAL A 178 4.37 2.18 6.51
N MET A 179 4.99 2.49 5.38
CA MET A 179 4.32 2.80 4.12
C MET A 179 3.94 1.50 3.40
N ASN A 180 3.07 0.74 4.04
CA ASN A 180 2.48 -0.48 3.54
C ASN A 180 0.96 -0.36 3.67
N ILE A 181 0.22 -0.87 2.71
CA ILE A 181 -1.24 -0.81 2.69
C ILE A 181 -1.83 -2.18 2.41
N ILE A 182 -3.05 -2.41 2.90
CA ILE A 182 -3.86 -3.58 2.54
C ILE A 182 -5.25 -3.09 2.18
N THR A 183 -5.64 -3.33 0.94
CA THR A 183 -6.96 -3.03 0.36
C THR A 183 -7.87 -4.24 0.44
N HIS A 184 -9.04 -4.19 -0.20
CA HIS A 184 -9.88 -5.37 -0.34
C HIS A 184 -9.24 -6.47 -1.18
N ALA A 185 -8.36 -6.15 -2.14
CA ALA A 185 -7.86 -7.10 -3.15
C ALA A 185 -6.35 -7.34 -3.09
N HIS A 186 -5.57 -6.40 -2.55
CA HIS A 186 -4.11 -6.49 -2.55
C HIS A 186 -3.54 -5.99 -1.22
N ALA A 187 -2.36 -6.52 -0.88
CA ALA A 187 -1.44 -5.84 0.02
C ALA A 187 -0.30 -5.25 -0.81
N PHE A 188 0.11 -4.02 -0.51
CA PHE A 188 1.26 -3.37 -1.13
C PHE A 188 2.26 -2.91 -0.08
N SER A 189 3.52 -3.28 -0.26
CA SER A 189 4.64 -2.61 0.40
C SER A 189 5.25 -1.63 -0.60
N LEU A 190 5.25 -0.34 -0.25
CA LEU A 190 5.76 0.71 -1.15
C LEU A 190 7.29 0.80 -1.14
N TYR A 191 7.95 0.27 -0.11
CA TYR A 191 9.40 0.29 0.05
C TYR A 191 9.93 -1.07 0.54
N PRO A 192 9.69 -2.16 -0.20
CA PRO A 192 9.90 -3.53 0.27
C PRO A 192 11.37 -3.89 0.46
N ARG A 193 12.27 -3.47 -0.45
CA ARG A 193 13.69 -3.80 -0.35
C ARG A 193 14.33 -3.19 0.90
N PRO A 194 14.30 -1.87 1.11
CA PRO A 194 14.91 -1.30 2.31
C PRO A 194 14.22 -1.84 3.57
N THR A 195 12.90 -2.05 3.55
CA THR A 195 12.16 -2.48 4.74
C THR A 195 12.40 -3.93 5.12
N PHE A 196 12.27 -4.89 4.19
CA PHE A 196 12.23 -6.32 4.52
C PHE A 196 13.51 -7.09 4.17
N ILE A 197 14.36 -6.52 3.32
CA ILE A 197 15.64 -7.14 2.93
C ILE A 197 16.77 -6.52 3.73
N GLU A 198 16.82 -5.18 3.75
CA GLU A 198 17.94 -4.46 4.34
C GLU A 198 17.71 -4.05 5.80
N ASN A 199 16.49 -4.24 6.32
CA ASN A 199 16.05 -3.78 7.65
C ASN A 199 16.38 -2.29 7.89
N LYS A 200 16.14 -1.46 6.87
CA LYS A 200 16.33 -0.01 6.89
C LYS A 200 15.00 0.72 6.73
N PHE A 201 14.99 1.99 7.13
CA PHE A 201 13.96 2.93 6.71
C PHE A 201 14.53 4.31 6.46
N PHE A 202 13.85 5.06 5.59
CA PHE A 202 14.17 6.46 5.33
C PHE A 202 13.20 7.34 6.11
N ALA A 203 13.76 8.31 6.84
CA ALA A 203 12.99 9.32 7.52
C ALA A 203 12.43 10.30 6.50
N ILE A 204 11.11 10.45 6.43
CA ILE A 204 10.50 11.52 5.64
C ILE A 204 10.80 12.85 6.31
N ASP A 205 11.11 13.87 5.51
CA ASP A 205 11.29 15.21 6.00
C ASP A 205 9.95 15.74 6.51
N THR A 206 9.79 15.62 7.81
CA THR A 206 8.66 16.09 8.57
C THR A 206 9.11 17.21 9.50
N SER A 207 10.09 18.03 9.08
CA SER A 207 10.61 19.16 9.87
C SER A 207 9.53 20.17 10.27
N PHE A 208 8.39 20.14 9.58
CA PHE A 208 7.16 20.88 9.91
C PHE A 208 6.28 20.21 10.98
N LEU A 209 6.59 18.99 11.41
CA LEU A 209 5.78 18.21 12.36
C LEU A 209 6.40 18.11 13.77
N PRO A 210 5.61 17.90 14.83
CA PRO A 210 6.06 17.95 16.22
C PRO A 210 7.13 16.93 16.64
N LYS A 211 7.83 17.23 17.74
CA LYS A 211 8.92 16.43 18.37
C LYS A 211 8.61 14.93 18.62
N LYS A 212 7.35 14.50 18.60
CA LYS A 212 6.92 13.11 18.82
C LYS A 212 7.32 12.13 17.71
N ILE A 213 7.73 12.62 16.55
CA ILE A 213 8.22 11.79 15.44
C ILE A 213 9.46 10.97 15.83
N HIS A 214 10.30 11.49 16.73
CA HIS A 214 11.45 10.74 17.22
C HIS A 214 11.02 9.47 17.96
N ALA A 215 10.00 9.54 18.82
CA ALA A 215 9.47 8.37 19.52
C ALA A 215 8.81 7.36 18.56
N ALA A 216 8.08 7.85 17.55
CA ALA A 216 7.48 7.00 16.53
C ALA A 216 8.53 6.26 15.69
N ARG A 217 9.65 6.91 15.36
CA ARG A 217 10.80 6.28 14.68
C ARG A 217 11.55 5.32 15.60
N GLN A 218 11.79 5.71 16.86
CA GLN A 218 12.47 4.88 17.85
C GLN A 218 11.76 3.54 18.05
N LYS A 219 10.42 3.53 18.07
CA LYS A 219 9.61 2.30 18.10
C LYS A 219 10.05 1.26 17.06
N TYR A 220 10.38 1.68 15.83
CA TYR A 220 10.82 0.76 14.78
C TYR A 220 12.32 0.44 14.87
N VAL A 221 13.13 1.34 15.45
CA VAL A 221 14.52 1.04 15.82
C VAL A 221 14.58 -0.09 16.85
N ASP A 222 13.77 0.00 17.90
CA ASP A 222 13.68 -1.01 18.96
C ASP A 222 13.17 -2.37 18.44
N ARG A 223 12.53 -2.38 17.27
CA ARG A 223 12.06 -3.59 16.58
C ARG A 223 13.05 -4.14 15.55
N GLY A 224 14.25 -3.57 15.45
CA GLY A 224 15.36 -4.10 14.64
C GLY A 224 15.61 -3.39 13.31
N TRP A 225 14.86 -2.33 12.98
CA TRP A 225 15.17 -1.52 11.81
C TRP A 225 16.22 -0.45 12.12
N ARG A 226 17.02 -0.06 11.14
CA ARG A 226 17.93 1.08 11.26
C ARG A 226 17.48 2.25 10.39
N MET A 227 17.61 3.46 10.91
CA MET A 227 17.39 4.66 10.10
C MET A 227 18.57 4.82 9.13
N ALA A 228 18.28 4.92 7.83
CA ALA A 228 19.26 5.17 6.78
C ALA A 228 19.42 6.67 6.50
N SER A 229 20.57 7.05 5.92
CA SER A 229 20.85 8.44 5.60
C SER A 229 20.08 8.89 4.34
N LYS A 230 19.96 10.21 4.16
CA LYS A 230 18.90 10.84 3.35
C LYS A 230 19.02 10.73 1.81
N GLN A 231 19.96 10.01 1.23
CA GLN A 231 20.17 10.01 -0.24
C GLN A 231 20.69 8.67 -0.82
N GLU A 232 20.50 7.55 -0.11
CA GLU A 232 21.26 6.31 -0.40
C GLU A 232 20.55 5.25 -1.25
N HIS A 233 19.30 5.47 -1.72
CA HIS A 233 18.54 4.37 -2.30
C HIS A 233 17.65 4.77 -3.48
N ALA A 234 17.67 3.95 -4.54
CA ALA A 234 16.96 4.20 -5.80
C ALA A 234 15.42 4.29 -5.64
N GLU A 235 14.86 3.73 -4.56
CA GLU A 235 13.43 3.81 -4.25
C GLU A 235 12.99 5.17 -3.70
N VAL A 236 13.93 6.00 -3.23
CA VAL A 236 13.68 7.31 -2.61
C VAL A 236 14.48 8.44 -3.28
N SER A 237 15.48 8.15 -4.11
CA SER A 237 16.33 9.16 -4.72
C SER A 237 15.80 9.60 -6.10
N ASP A 238 15.18 10.77 -6.15
CA ASP A 238 14.70 11.46 -7.36
C ASP A 238 13.94 10.54 -8.33
N VAL A 239 12.82 10.01 -7.83
CA VAL A 239 12.08 8.97 -8.52
C VAL A 239 10.58 9.23 -8.50
N ALA A 240 9.95 9.09 -9.67
CA ALA A 240 8.50 9.00 -9.79
C ALA A 240 8.06 7.60 -9.36
N ARG A 241 7.18 7.54 -8.37
CA ARG A 241 6.63 6.32 -7.78
C ARG A 241 5.14 6.24 -8.07
N TRP A 242 4.62 5.03 -8.24
CA TRP A 242 3.18 4.76 -8.24
C TRP A 242 2.93 3.38 -7.63
N ILE A 243 1.72 3.16 -7.14
CA ILE A 243 1.40 1.85 -6.55
C ILE A 243 1.38 0.80 -7.67
N GLY A 244 2.28 -0.18 -7.54
CA GLY A 244 2.49 -1.21 -8.55
C GLY A 244 3.64 -0.91 -9.52
N ASP A 245 4.45 0.11 -9.25
CA ASP A 245 5.72 0.28 -9.95
C ASP A 245 6.72 -0.84 -9.66
N LYS A 246 7.86 -0.84 -10.37
CA LYS A 246 8.93 -1.83 -10.20
C LYS A 246 9.56 -1.91 -8.80
N PHE A 247 9.26 -0.94 -7.94
CA PHE A 247 9.75 -0.85 -6.57
C PHE A 247 8.68 -1.22 -5.54
N THR A 248 7.44 -1.44 -5.98
CA THR A 248 6.34 -1.87 -5.11
C THR A 248 6.34 -3.41 -5.05
N TRP A 249 6.07 -3.97 -3.88
CA TRP A 249 5.78 -5.40 -3.77
C TRP A 249 4.28 -5.62 -3.57
N PRO A 250 3.56 -6.07 -4.62
CA PRO A 250 2.15 -6.45 -4.52
C PRO A 250 2.00 -7.92 -4.08
N ILE A 251 1.01 -8.17 -3.22
CA ILE A 251 0.49 -9.51 -2.92
C ILE A 251 -1.00 -9.51 -3.21
N VAL A 252 -1.43 -10.36 -4.14
CA VAL A 252 -2.85 -10.57 -4.45
C VAL A 252 -3.49 -11.34 -3.31
N LEU A 253 -4.60 -10.83 -2.78
CA LEU A 253 -5.34 -11.46 -1.69
C LEU A 253 -6.44 -12.37 -2.25
N PRO A 254 -6.86 -13.41 -1.51
CA PRO A 254 -7.94 -14.30 -1.95
C PRO A 254 -9.23 -13.50 -2.23
N PRO A 255 -9.95 -13.71 -3.35
CA PRO A 255 -11.15 -12.93 -3.63
C PRO A 255 -12.23 -13.15 -2.57
N THR A 256 -13.05 -12.14 -2.32
CA THR A 256 -14.35 -12.32 -1.63
C THR A 256 -15.47 -12.32 -2.66
N PRO A 257 -16.68 -12.84 -2.33
CA PRO A 257 -17.79 -12.95 -3.29
C PRO A 257 -18.15 -11.64 -3.99
N ASP A 258 -18.10 -10.52 -3.27
CA ASP A 258 -18.49 -9.21 -3.79
C ASP A 258 -17.28 -8.36 -4.21
N SER A 259 -16.18 -8.38 -3.45
CA SER A 259 -14.98 -7.60 -3.79
C SER A 259 -14.20 -8.13 -5.01
N GLY A 260 -14.34 -9.42 -5.36
CA GLY A 260 -13.70 -10.01 -6.55
C GLY A 260 -14.14 -9.40 -7.88
N LYS A 261 -15.19 -8.58 -7.89
CA LYS A 261 -15.71 -7.86 -9.06
C LYS A 261 -15.23 -6.40 -9.16
N VAL A 262 -14.61 -5.88 -8.10
CA VAL A 262 -14.22 -4.45 -8.01
C VAL A 262 -12.71 -4.33 -8.19
N SER A 263 -12.30 -3.61 -9.23
CA SER A 263 -10.89 -3.29 -9.47
C SER A 263 -10.30 -2.47 -8.32
N ASP A 264 -9.04 -2.75 -8.00
CA ASP A 264 -8.32 -2.00 -6.97
C ASP A 264 -7.79 -0.68 -7.52
N MET A 265 -8.57 0.38 -7.30
CA MET A 265 -8.26 1.72 -7.79
C MET A 265 -7.12 2.40 -7.03
N VAL A 266 -6.59 1.80 -5.96
CA VAL A 266 -5.46 2.38 -5.23
C VAL A 266 -4.24 2.56 -6.13
N SER A 267 -4.13 1.73 -7.17
CA SER A 267 -3.08 1.74 -8.19
C SER A 267 -3.03 3.02 -9.05
N ILE A 268 -4.08 3.84 -9.04
CA ILE A 268 -4.08 5.19 -9.65
C ILE A 268 -3.09 6.12 -8.95
N ASN A 269 -2.87 5.94 -7.65
CA ASN A 269 -2.07 6.88 -6.85
C ASN A 269 -0.58 6.86 -7.24
N SER A 270 0.01 8.06 -7.34
CA SER A 270 1.43 8.28 -7.63
C SER A 270 1.98 9.52 -6.94
N TRP A 271 3.30 9.55 -6.75
CA TRP A 271 4.02 10.64 -6.09
C TRP A 271 5.46 10.70 -6.60
N ASN A 272 6.13 11.83 -6.39
CA ASN A 272 7.57 11.97 -6.58
C ASN A 272 8.28 11.87 -5.23
N HIS A 273 9.44 11.23 -5.19
CA HIS A 273 10.31 11.18 -4.02
C HIS A 273 11.64 11.86 -4.30
N TRP A 274 11.97 12.91 -3.55
CA TRP A 274 13.19 13.70 -3.71
C TRP A 274 14.04 13.55 -2.44
N GLY A 275 14.61 12.36 -2.27
CA GLY A 275 15.38 11.98 -1.08
C GLY A 275 14.49 11.71 0.13
N THR A 276 14.06 12.76 0.82
CA THR A 276 13.15 12.66 1.98
C THR A 276 11.88 13.46 1.83
N LYS A 277 11.71 14.17 0.72
CA LYS A 277 10.51 14.93 0.40
C LYS A 277 9.62 14.12 -0.53
N THR A 278 8.32 14.22 -0.30
CA THR A 278 7.28 13.62 -1.14
C THR A 278 6.48 14.74 -1.79
N ASP A 279 6.33 14.71 -3.11
CA ASP A 279 5.58 15.70 -3.89
C ASP A 279 4.47 15.04 -4.71
N TYR A 280 3.28 15.64 -4.71
CA TYR A 280 2.11 15.18 -5.45
C TYR A 280 1.06 16.31 -5.52
N SER A 281 0.05 16.13 -6.36
CA SER A 281 -1.15 16.96 -6.42
C SER A 281 -2.39 16.09 -6.26
N ILE A 282 -3.49 16.66 -5.78
CA ILE A 282 -4.75 15.92 -5.60
C ILE A 282 -5.56 16.01 -6.90
N ALA A 283 -5.81 14.88 -7.54
CA ALA A 283 -6.73 14.73 -8.66
C ALA A 283 -8.14 14.49 -8.12
N SER A 284 -9.08 15.29 -8.63
CA SER A 284 -10.49 15.16 -8.32
C SER A 284 -11.31 15.64 -9.52
N ASP A 285 -12.39 14.93 -9.82
CA ASP A 285 -13.37 15.31 -10.84
C ASP A 285 -14.75 14.79 -10.42
N PRO A 286 -15.86 15.49 -10.73
CA PRO A 286 -17.22 15.04 -10.39
C PRO A 286 -17.59 13.64 -10.93
N HIS A 287 -16.95 13.17 -12.00
CA HIS A 287 -17.19 11.85 -12.57
C HIS A 287 -16.43 10.74 -11.85
N LEU A 288 -15.35 11.08 -11.13
CA LEU A 288 -14.59 10.10 -10.37
C LEU A 288 -15.29 9.81 -9.05
N ARG A 289 -15.43 8.53 -8.74
CA ARG A 289 -15.84 8.08 -7.43
C ARG A 289 -14.83 8.51 -6.39
N ASN A 290 -13.52 8.44 -6.61
CA ASN A 290 -12.53 8.84 -5.59
C ASN A 290 -11.61 9.95 -6.03
N LYS A 291 -11.01 10.62 -5.04
CA LYS A 291 -9.86 11.49 -5.24
C LYS A 291 -8.57 10.66 -5.20
N TYR A 292 -7.52 11.14 -5.87
CA TYR A 292 -6.24 10.45 -5.95
C TYR A 292 -5.06 11.41 -5.76
N ILE A 293 -3.94 10.93 -5.21
CA ILE A 293 -2.68 11.69 -5.29
C ILE A 293 -1.98 11.31 -6.60
N LEU A 294 -1.55 12.29 -7.38
CA LEU A 294 -0.79 12.06 -8.61
C LEU A 294 0.53 12.84 -8.58
N ASN A 295 1.59 12.21 -9.09
CA ASN A 295 2.83 12.92 -9.38
C ASN A 295 2.62 13.92 -10.53
N ARG A 296 3.59 14.82 -10.76
CA ARG A 296 3.49 15.88 -11.77
C ARG A 296 3.15 15.36 -13.18
N MET A 297 3.73 14.24 -13.60
CA MET A 297 3.53 13.71 -14.95
C MET A 297 2.13 13.09 -15.11
N ASP A 298 1.71 12.30 -14.11
CA ASP A 298 0.37 11.69 -14.12
C ASP A 298 -0.73 12.75 -13.96
N MET A 299 -0.49 13.82 -13.21
CA MET A 299 -1.43 14.94 -13.09
C MET A 299 -1.61 15.67 -14.43
N TRP A 300 -0.51 15.90 -15.15
CA TRP A 300 -0.59 16.48 -16.49
C TRP A 300 -1.38 15.56 -17.44
N ALA A 301 -1.10 14.25 -17.40
CA ALA A 301 -1.82 13.26 -18.20
C ALA A 301 -3.31 13.20 -17.84
N PHE A 302 -3.65 13.33 -16.55
CA PHE A 302 -5.02 13.38 -16.05
C PHE A 302 -5.79 14.59 -16.60
N HIS A 303 -5.21 15.79 -16.55
CA HIS A 303 -5.85 16.98 -17.12
C HIS A 303 -6.05 16.85 -18.64
N TRP A 304 -5.04 16.36 -19.35
CA TRP A 304 -5.14 16.11 -20.80
C TRP A 304 -6.21 15.06 -21.13
N TRP A 305 -6.30 14.00 -20.33
CA TRP A 305 -7.32 12.97 -20.48
C TRP A 305 -8.73 13.52 -20.25
N ILE A 306 -8.94 14.35 -19.21
CA ILE A 306 -10.21 15.05 -18.99
C ILE A 306 -10.55 15.95 -20.18
N GLU A 307 -9.62 16.77 -20.65
CA GLU A 307 -9.85 17.67 -21.78
C GLU A 307 -10.32 16.91 -23.03
N LEU A 308 -9.71 15.76 -23.33
CA LEU A 308 -10.15 14.91 -24.44
C LEU A 308 -11.57 14.39 -24.26
N HIS A 309 -11.95 14.01 -23.04
CA HIS A 309 -13.29 13.49 -22.75
C HIS A 309 -14.34 14.60 -22.61
N VAL A 310 -13.97 15.85 -22.34
CA VAL A 310 -14.89 16.99 -22.20
C VAL A 310 -15.04 17.77 -23.50
N LEU A 311 -13.95 17.97 -24.27
CA LEU A 311 -13.97 18.77 -25.50
C LEU A 311 -14.51 17.99 -26.72
N GLN A 312 -14.35 16.67 -26.78
CA GLN A 312 -14.97 15.87 -27.85
C GLN A 312 -16.50 15.76 -27.69
N CYS A 313 -17.05 16.15 -26.54
CA CYS A 313 -18.49 16.18 -26.28
C CYS A 313 -19.22 17.37 -26.94
N SER A 314 -18.54 18.48 -27.28
CA SER A 314 -19.23 19.66 -27.82
C SER A 314 -19.55 19.57 -29.32
N GLU A 315 -18.98 18.60 -30.04
CA GLU A 315 -19.07 18.53 -31.51
C GLU A 315 -19.97 17.41 -32.06
N SER A 316 -20.39 16.42 -31.24
CA SER A 316 -21.14 15.26 -31.73
C SER A 316 -22.33 14.91 -30.82
N ASN A 317 -23.52 14.82 -31.42
CA ASN A 317 -24.83 14.60 -30.81
C ASN A 317 -25.00 13.14 -30.30
N CYS A 318 -24.00 12.61 -29.61
CA CYS A 318 -23.89 11.21 -29.22
C CYS A 318 -24.21 11.07 -27.72
N GLU A 319 -25.17 10.22 -27.37
CA GLU A 319 -25.40 9.79 -25.98
C GLU A 319 -24.11 9.12 -25.47
N GLN A 320 -23.32 9.82 -24.65
CA GLN A 320 -21.98 9.35 -24.27
C GLN A 320 -21.91 8.82 -22.84
N ARG A 321 -21.23 7.67 -22.72
CA ARG A 321 -20.80 7.04 -21.47
C ARG A 321 -19.85 7.98 -20.72
N MET A 322 -20.27 8.45 -19.55
CA MET A 322 -19.39 9.12 -18.57
C MET A 322 -18.19 8.21 -18.25
N PHE A 323 -16.99 8.80 -18.15
CA PHE A 323 -15.80 8.07 -17.69
C PHE A 323 -15.86 7.88 -16.17
N ASP A 324 -15.16 6.86 -15.67
CA ASP A 324 -15.08 6.57 -14.24
C ASP A 324 -13.63 6.29 -13.78
N ASP A 325 -13.46 5.91 -12.52
CA ASP A 325 -12.17 5.54 -11.93
C ASP A 325 -11.50 4.37 -12.67
N SER A 326 -12.27 3.43 -13.20
CA SER A 326 -11.74 2.31 -13.97
C SER A 326 -11.13 2.78 -15.27
N ASP A 327 -11.81 3.70 -15.97
CA ASP A 327 -11.30 4.28 -17.21
C ASP A 327 -10.00 5.07 -16.95
N LEU A 328 -9.95 5.87 -15.88
CA LEU A 328 -8.73 6.58 -15.44
C LEU A 328 -7.59 5.61 -15.11
N CYS A 329 -7.89 4.55 -14.35
CA CYS A 329 -6.91 3.53 -13.98
C CYS A 329 -6.31 2.87 -15.22
N GLN A 330 -7.14 2.45 -16.17
CA GLN A 330 -6.68 1.84 -17.42
C GLN A 330 -5.82 2.79 -18.25
N PHE A 331 -6.22 4.07 -18.34
CA PHE A 331 -5.45 5.10 -19.02
C PHE A 331 -4.07 5.28 -18.41
N LEU A 332 -3.99 5.50 -17.08
CA LEU A 332 -2.71 5.69 -16.38
C LEU A 332 -1.82 4.45 -16.48
N MET A 333 -2.40 3.25 -16.34
CA MET A 333 -1.65 2.00 -16.51
C MET A 333 -1.10 1.83 -17.92
N LYS A 334 -1.79 2.33 -18.95
CA LYS A 334 -1.33 2.28 -20.33
C LYS A 334 -0.12 3.21 -20.56
N ILE A 335 -0.14 4.42 -20.01
CA ILE A 335 0.96 5.39 -20.19
C ILE A 335 2.17 5.10 -19.30
N ARG A 336 1.97 4.45 -18.14
CA ARG A 336 3.05 4.03 -17.23
C ARG A 336 3.80 2.80 -17.71
N ARG A 337 3.22 2.01 -18.63
CA ARG A 337 3.93 0.89 -19.27
C ARG A 337 5.01 1.46 -20.19
N PRO A 338 6.28 1.03 -20.06
CA PRO A 338 7.28 1.39 -21.04
C PRO A 338 6.82 0.87 -22.41
N SER A 339 6.71 1.77 -23.39
CA SER A 339 6.43 1.41 -24.77
C SER A 339 7.41 0.34 -25.23
N VAL A 340 6.90 -0.85 -25.54
CA VAL A 340 7.67 -1.87 -26.26
C VAL A 340 7.87 -1.35 -27.68
N THR A 341 8.97 -0.62 -27.90
CA THR A 341 9.51 -0.36 -29.23
C THR A 341 11.04 -0.45 -29.21
N PRO A 342 11.65 -0.92 -30.30
CA PRO A 342 12.95 -1.60 -30.28
C PRO A 342 14.13 -0.63 -30.33
N ASN A 343 15.21 -0.97 -29.61
CA ASN A 343 16.58 -0.47 -29.77
C ASN A 343 16.74 1.07 -29.90
N LEU A 344 16.88 1.75 -28.76
CA LEU A 344 17.68 2.97 -28.68
C LEU A 344 18.92 2.66 -27.84
N ARG A 345 20.07 2.77 -28.52
CA ARG A 345 21.40 2.47 -28.00
C ARG A 345 21.62 3.19 -26.66
N LEU A 346 22.08 2.42 -25.68
CA LEU A 346 22.76 2.94 -24.50
C LEU A 346 23.95 3.78 -24.97
N THR A 347 23.81 5.10 -24.97
CA THR A 347 24.97 6.01 -24.98
C THR A 347 25.15 6.54 -23.56
N GLU A 348 26.09 5.90 -22.88
CA GLU A 348 27.08 6.47 -21.97
C GLU A 348 26.65 7.65 -21.09
N SER A 349 26.20 7.31 -19.88
CA SER A 349 26.77 7.83 -18.61
C SER A 349 25.90 7.34 -17.44
N ALA A 350 25.95 6.04 -17.17
CA ALA A 350 25.38 5.49 -15.95
C ALA A 350 26.29 5.85 -14.78
N PRO A 351 25.77 6.43 -13.67
CA PRO A 351 26.54 6.47 -12.43
C PRO A 351 26.81 5.03 -11.99
N SER A 352 28.05 4.73 -11.60
CA SER A 352 28.50 3.39 -11.25
C SER A 352 27.63 2.79 -10.13
N MET A 353 26.67 1.93 -10.51
CA MET A 353 25.99 1.06 -9.56
C MET A 353 26.91 -0.11 -9.25
N SER A 354 27.66 0.01 -8.15
CA SER A 354 28.60 -1.00 -7.66
C SER A 354 27.93 -2.13 -6.88
N ASP A 355 26.63 -2.37 -7.04
CA ASP A 355 25.88 -3.39 -6.31
C ASP A 355 25.22 -4.40 -7.25
N PRO A 356 25.88 -5.53 -7.55
CA PRO A 356 25.34 -6.64 -8.34
C PRO A 356 24.02 -7.21 -7.79
N ASP A 357 23.76 -7.09 -6.48
CA ASP A 357 22.54 -7.61 -5.85
C ASP A 357 21.32 -6.72 -6.14
N ALA A 358 21.53 -5.43 -6.40
CA ALA A 358 20.47 -4.50 -6.79
C ALA A 358 19.85 -4.83 -8.15
N LEU A 359 20.70 -5.21 -9.13
CA LEU A 359 20.26 -5.59 -10.46
C LEU A 359 19.57 -6.96 -10.44
N ALA A 360 20.11 -7.92 -9.67
CA ALA A 360 19.49 -9.22 -9.48
C ALA A 360 18.11 -9.09 -8.81
N TRP A 361 17.93 -8.14 -7.89
CA TRP A 361 16.64 -7.88 -7.24
C TRP A 361 15.63 -7.18 -8.14
N GLN A 362 16.05 -6.16 -8.91
CA GLN A 362 15.17 -5.54 -9.92
C GLN A 362 14.65 -6.56 -10.92
N LEU A 363 15.50 -7.47 -11.40
CA LEU A 363 15.11 -8.56 -12.29
C LEU A 363 14.18 -9.57 -11.60
N ARG A 364 14.36 -9.81 -10.29
CA ARG A 364 13.49 -10.70 -9.50
C ARG A 364 12.12 -10.10 -9.25
N LEU A 365 12.01 -8.81 -8.89
CA LEU A 365 10.73 -8.11 -8.71
C LEU A 365 10.00 -7.85 -10.03
N SER A 366 10.71 -7.52 -11.11
CA SER A 366 10.08 -7.34 -12.43
C SER A 366 9.65 -8.65 -13.08
N SER A 367 10.13 -9.78 -12.56
CA SER A 367 9.63 -11.13 -12.87
C SER A 367 8.73 -11.71 -11.76
N LEU A 368 8.45 -10.92 -10.71
CA LEU A 368 7.34 -11.16 -9.79
C LEU A 368 6.03 -10.73 -10.43
#